data_AF-A0A8B6BH78-F1
#
_entry.id   AF-A0A8B6BH78-F1
#
_cell.length_a   1.000
_cell.length_b   1.000
_cell.length_c   1.000
_cell.angle_alpha   90.00
_cell.angle_beta   90.00
_cell.angle_gamma   90.00
#
_symmetry.space_group_name_H-M   'P 1'
#
loop_
_entity.id
_entity.type
_entity.pdbx_description
1 polymer ?
#
loop_
_entity_poly.entity_id
_entity_poly.type
_entity_poly.pdbx_seq_one_letter_code
_entity_poly.pdbx_strand_id
1 'polypeptide(L)'
;MTPETSNEPVVYRGADGGDKFVECIIQEQDNIEQKFKHCEPMNMTGSDCQSFRKATLCRICKKEHADIRVREHCHVTGKLRGATHNNCNINYKFTGRIPVVFHNLRGYDIGCMDFIDSLQFMSSSLQKLMENLAKKGSNKLRHMTSHFGEELINLLLRKQVYPYEYLDSEAKYVEPQLPPIEDIYSTLSGDGITTLDYAHAQHV
;
A
#
# COMPACT_ATOMS: atom_id res chain seq x y z
N MET A 1 5.79 5.24 9.12
CA MET A 1 5.87 6.71 9.00
C MET A 1 4.49 7.26 9.32
N THR A 2 4.38 8.35 10.08
CA THR A 2 3.11 9.05 10.22
C THR A 2 2.81 9.81 8.92
N PRO A 3 1.54 10.09 8.58
CA PRO A 3 1.19 10.88 7.38
C PRO A 3 1.90 12.24 7.33
N GLU A 4 2.28 12.76 8.50
CA GLU A 4 3.00 14.02 8.73
C GLU A 4 4.37 14.12 8.03
N THR A 5 4.97 13.02 7.58
CA THR A 5 6.31 13.01 6.96
C THR A 5 6.31 12.46 5.53
N SER A 6 5.14 12.30 4.90
CA SER A 6 5.04 11.84 3.50
C SER A 6 5.11 13.03 2.56
N ASN A 7 5.98 12.94 1.53
CA ASN A 7 5.94 13.88 0.42
C ASN A 7 4.64 13.70 -0.37
N GLU A 8 4.21 14.74 -1.07
CA GLU A 8 3.10 14.64 -2.03
C GLU A 8 3.50 13.76 -3.23
N PRO A 9 2.56 13.03 -3.84
CA PRO A 9 2.84 12.23 -5.03
C PRO A 9 3.34 13.11 -6.18
N VAL A 10 4.46 12.73 -6.79
CA VAL A 10 4.98 13.37 -8.01
C VAL A 10 4.18 12.87 -9.21
N VAL A 11 3.57 13.78 -9.97
CA VAL A 11 2.85 13.47 -11.20
C VAL A 11 3.56 14.11 -12.38
N TYR A 12 3.94 13.31 -13.37
CA TYR A 12 4.61 13.76 -14.59
C TYR A 12 3.91 13.19 -15.83
N ARG A 13 3.80 14.01 -16.89
CA ARG A 13 3.27 13.62 -18.20
C ARG A 13 4.18 14.20 -19.29
N GLY A 14 4.82 13.33 -20.06
CA GLY A 14 5.75 13.71 -21.13
C GLY A 14 6.27 12.46 -21.86
N ALA A 15 6.87 12.65 -23.04
CA ALA A 15 7.42 11.54 -23.84
C ALA A 15 8.61 10.83 -23.15
N ASP A 16 9.31 11.54 -22.27
CA ASP A 16 10.44 11.14 -21.44
C ASP A 16 10.03 10.62 -20.04
N GLY A 17 8.79 10.13 -19.89
CA GLY A 17 8.28 9.69 -18.58
C GLY A 17 9.13 8.61 -17.90
N GLY A 18 9.78 7.74 -18.67
CA GLY A 18 10.71 6.74 -18.15
C GLY A 18 11.97 7.35 -17.56
N ASP A 19 12.60 8.28 -18.27
CA ASP A 19 13.81 8.97 -17.80
C ASP A 19 13.53 9.80 -16.55
N LYS A 20 12.40 10.54 -16.56
CA LYS A 20 11.94 11.31 -15.40
C LYS A 20 11.64 10.44 -14.19
N PHE A 21 11.10 9.25 -14.40
CA PHE A 21 10.86 8.31 -13.32
C PHE A 21 12.17 7.86 -12.66
N VAL A 22 13.19 7.51 -13.45
CA VAL A 22 14.52 7.12 -12.93
C VAL A 22 15.18 8.27 -12.19
N GLU A 23 15.16 9.48 -12.77
CA GLU A 23 15.69 10.70 -12.12
C GLU A 23 15.02 10.95 -10.75
N CYS A 24 13.69 10.87 -10.69
CA CYS A 24 12.93 11.07 -9.45
C CYS A 24 13.28 10.02 -8.38
N ILE A 25 13.45 8.75 -8.77
CA ILE A 25 13.82 7.69 -7.81
C ILE A 25 15.21 7.92 -7.23
N ILE A 26 16.18 8.30 -8.06
CA ILE A 26 17.55 8.59 -7.59
C ILE A 26 17.54 9.78 -6.62
N GLN A 27 16.81 10.85 -6.97
CA GLN A 27 16.67 12.02 -6.08
C GLN A 27 16.01 11.66 -4.74
N GLU A 28 14.94 10.86 -4.76
CA GLU A 28 14.30 10.40 -3.53
C GLU A 28 15.23 9.52 -2.68
N GLN A 29 16.03 8.67 -3.32
CA GLN A 29 17.07 7.90 -2.60
C GLN A 29 18.07 8.83 -1.91
N ASP A 30 18.60 9.83 -2.61
CA ASP A 30 19.55 10.78 -2.01
C ASP A 30 18.91 11.54 -0.83
N ASN A 31 17.67 11.99 -0.98
CA ASN A 31 16.91 12.68 0.08
C ASN A 31 16.74 11.80 1.33
N ILE A 32 16.43 10.52 1.12
CA ILE A 32 16.24 9.54 2.18
C ILE A 32 17.56 9.24 2.89
N GLU A 33 18.64 9.04 2.14
CA GLU A 33 19.97 8.80 2.72
C GLU A 33 20.45 10.00 3.56
N GLN A 34 20.23 11.23 3.08
CA GLN A 34 20.54 12.43 3.85
C GLN A 34 19.76 12.48 5.17
N LYS A 35 18.47 12.13 5.16
CA LYS A 35 17.64 12.05 6.38
C LYS A 35 18.14 10.99 7.36
N PHE A 36 18.71 9.88 6.88
CA PHE A 36 19.26 8.84 7.76
C PHE A 36 20.67 9.13 8.29
N LYS A 37 21.44 10.00 7.64
CA LYS A 37 22.78 10.41 8.14
C LYS A 37 22.70 11.18 9.46
N HIS A 38 21.60 11.90 9.71
CA HIS A 38 21.42 12.66 10.93
C HIS A 38 20.48 11.93 11.90
N CYS A 39 21.03 11.40 12.99
CA CYS A 39 20.24 10.83 14.07
C CYS A 39 19.82 11.94 15.03
N GLU A 40 18.54 12.31 14.98
CA GLU A 40 17.95 13.26 15.91
C GLU A 40 18.01 12.70 17.34
N PRO A 41 18.53 13.48 18.32
CA PRO A 41 18.54 13.06 19.69
C PRO A 41 17.12 12.89 20.23
N MET A 42 16.97 12.00 21.21
CA MET A 42 15.67 11.71 21.81
C MET A 42 15.06 12.98 22.42
N ASN A 43 13.88 13.36 21.93
CA ASN A 43 13.11 14.48 22.45
C ASN A 43 11.94 13.93 23.29
N MET A 44 11.97 14.22 24.59
CA MET A 44 10.99 13.73 25.56
C MET A 44 10.16 14.87 26.13
N THR A 45 8.85 14.82 25.89
CA THR A 45 7.90 15.71 26.57
C THR A 45 7.55 15.19 27.97
N GLY A 46 6.92 16.04 28.79
CA GLY A 46 6.41 15.64 30.11
C GLY A 46 5.39 14.50 30.02
N SER A 47 4.54 14.50 28.99
CA SER A 47 3.61 13.40 28.69
C SER A 47 4.32 12.11 28.31
N ASP A 48 5.41 12.17 27.54
CA ASP A 48 6.19 10.99 27.14
C ASP A 48 6.83 10.31 28.36
N CYS A 49 7.35 11.12 29.28
CA CYS A 49 7.88 10.63 30.54
C CYS A 49 6.82 9.87 31.34
N GLN A 50 5.59 10.39 31.41
CA GLN A 50 4.49 9.73 32.11
C GLN A 50 4.06 8.44 31.40
N SER A 51 3.92 8.47 30.07
CA SER A 51 3.56 7.30 29.27
C SER A 51 4.60 6.18 29.42
N PHE A 52 5.88 6.51 29.39
CA PHE A 52 6.95 5.55 29.63
C PHE A 52 6.91 4.99 31.07
N ARG A 53 6.65 5.85 32.08
CA ARG A 53 6.58 5.43 33.48
C ARG A 53 5.40 4.51 33.77
N LYS A 54 4.26 4.74 33.14
CA LYS A 54 3.02 3.96 33.31
C LYS A 54 2.99 2.70 32.43
N ALA A 55 3.85 2.57 31.44
CA ALA A 55 3.86 1.43 30.55
C ALA A 55 4.24 0.13 31.29
N THR A 56 3.28 -0.81 31.35
CA THR A 56 3.44 -2.16 31.90
C THR A 56 3.79 -3.19 30.83
N LEU A 57 3.42 -2.91 29.57
CA LEU A 57 3.61 -3.81 28.43
C LEU A 57 4.68 -3.26 27.47
N CYS A 58 5.38 -4.18 26.81
CA CYS A 58 6.29 -3.88 25.72
C CYS A 58 5.52 -3.46 24.46
N ARG A 59 5.90 -2.33 23.84
CA ARG A 59 5.27 -1.83 22.62
C ARG A 59 5.32 -2.83 21.45
N ILE A 60 6.41 -3.61 21.36
CA ILE A 60 6.68 -4.52 20.24
C ILE A 60 5.97 -5.87 20.45
N CYS A 61 6.33 -6.62 21.50
CA CYS A 61 5.84 -7.98 21.71
C CYS A 61 4.55 -8.07 22.55
N LYS A 62 4.07 -6.94 23.11
CA LYS A 62 2.87 -6.82 23.95
C LYS A 62 2.89 -7.62 25.26
N LYS A 63 4.03 -8.17 25.67
CA LYS A 63 4.22 -8.87 26.95
C LYS A 63 4.66 -7.90 28.05
N GLU A 64 4.45 -8.29 29.31
CA GLU A 64 4.88 -7.52 30.49
C GLU A 64 6.40 -7.36 30.55
N HIS A 65 6.85 -6.26 31.16
CA HIS A 65 8.27 -6.04 31.45
C HIS A 65 8.67 -6.84 32.68
N ALA A 66 9.40 -7.95 32.49
CA ALA A 66 10.07 -8.65 33.58
C ALA A 66 11.40 -7.96 33.98
N ASP A 67 12.04 -7.28 33.02
CA ASP A 67 13.35 -6.64 33.15
C ASP A 67 13.28 -5.10 33.00
N ILE A 68 14.44 -4.44 33.05
CA ILE A 68 14.57 -2.99 32.79
C ILE A 68 13.97 -2.63 31.42
N ARG A 69 13.01 -1.71 31.43
CA ARG A 69 12.43 -1.11 30.23
C ARG A 69 13.38 -0.10 29.57
N VAL A 70 13.47 -0.16 28.24
CA VAL A 70 14.28 0.74 27.41
C VAL A 70 13.36 1.67 26.63
N ARG A 71 13.82 2.90 26.39
CA ARG A 71 13.11 3.94 25.63
C ARG A 71 13.39 3.77 24.14
N GLU A 72 12.43 3.23 23.40
CA GLU A 72 12.48 3.17 21.94
C GLU A 72 12.01 4.52 21.36
N HIS A 73 12.78 5.10 20.44
CA HIS A 73 12.50 6.39 19.83
C HIS A 73 12.79 6.36 18.32
N CYS A 74 12.22 7.32 17.60
CA CYS A 74 12.49 7.49 16.18
C CYS A 74 13.79 8.27 15.98
N HIS A 75 14.79 7.71 15.29
CA HIS A 75 16.05 8.42 15.02
C HIS A 75 15.91 9.55 13.99
N VAL A 76 14.81 9.58 13.22
CA VAL A 76 14.56 10.65 12.22
C VAL A 76 13.82 11.84 12.83
N THR A 77 13.03 11.63 13.89
CA THR A 77 12.18 12.69 14.47
C THR A 77 12.44 12.95 15.95
N GLY A 78 13.30 12.17 16.59
CA GLY A 78 13.55 12.21 18.05
C GLY A 78 12.37 11.74 18.92
N LYS A 79 11.16 11.60 18.36
CA LYS A 79 9.92 11.30 19.11
C LYS A 79 9.98 9.93 19.78
N LEU A 80 9.56 9.88 21.05
CA LEU A 80 9.40 8.63 21.78
C LEU A 80 8.33 7.76 21.09
N ARG A 81 8.68 6.49 20.85
CA ARG A 81 7.74 5.51 20.34
C ARG A 81 7.16 4.69 21.50
N GLY A 82 7.97 4.24 22.45
CA GLY A 82 7.42 3.62 23.65
C GLY A 82 8.42 2.89 24.52
N ALA A 83 7.88 2.18 25.52
CA ALA A 83 8.65 1.30 26.38
C ALA A 83 8.77 -0.10 25.74
N THR A 84 9.98 -0.62 25.63
CA THR A 84 10.27 -1.94 25.06
C THR A 84 11.23 -2.72 25.94
N HIS A 85 11.22 -4.05 25.84
CA HIS A 85 12.31 -4.85 26.38
C HIS A 85 13.63 -4.51 25.67
N ASN A 86 14.76 -4.69 26.35
CA ASN A 86 16.07 -4.45 25.73
C ASN A 86 16.29 -5.33 24.49
N ASN A 87 15.99 -6.62 24.58
CA ASN A 87 16.12 -7.55 23.46
C ASN A 87 15.17 -7.20 22.30
N CYS A 88 13.93 -6.79 22.62
CA CYS A 88 12.99 -6.33 21.58
C CYS A 88 13.51 -5.07 20.88
N ASN A 89 14.09 -4.11 21.61
CA ASN A 89 14.63 -2.89 21.04
C ASN A 89 15.80 -3.16 20.07
N ILE A 90 16.72 -4.05 20.46
CA ILE A 90 17.87 -4.42 19.63
C ILE A 90 17.42 -5.16 18.36
N ASN A 91 16.50 -6.12 18.50
CA ASN A 91 16.03 -6.93 17.37
C ASN A 91 15.06 -6.17 16.44
N TYR A 92 14.37 -5.15 16.94
CA TYR A 92 13.47 -4.30 16.16
C TYR A 92 14.18 -3.05 15.61
N LYS A 93 15.51 -3.03 15.65
CA LYS A 93 16.31 -1.93 15.10
C LYS A 93 16.15 -1.90 13.59
N PHE A 94 15.90 -0.70 13.06
CA PHE A 94 15.90 -0.46 11.62
C PHE A 94 17.28 -0.76 11.03
N THR A 95 17.32 -1.58 9.98
CA THR A 95 18.56 -2.07 9.34
C THR A 95 19.19 -1.07 8.38
N GLY A 96 18.53 0.07 8.13
CA GLY A 96 18.98 1.05 7.13
C GLY A 96 18.47 0.77 5.72
N ARG A 97 17.75 -0.34 5.49
CA ARG A 97 17.17 -0.67 4.19
C ARG A 97 15.66 -0.46 4.18
N ILE A 98 15.12 0.09 3.09
CA ILE A 98 13.70 0.39 2.90
C ILE A 98 13.14 -0.52 1.81
N PRO A 99 12.12 -1.34 2.11
CA PRO A 99 11.42 -2.08 1.09
C PRO A 99 10.56 -1.14 0.22
N VAL A 100 10.78 -1.17 -1.09
CA VAL A 100 9.99 -0.45 -2.10
C VAL A 100 9.20 -1.48 -2.90
N VAL A 101 7.87 -1.46 -2.78
CA VAL A 101 7.02 -2.41 -3.53
C VAL A 101 6.75 -1.86 -4.92
N PHE A 102 7.21 -2.57 -5.94
CA PHE A 102 7.12 -2.13 -7.32
C PHE A 102 6.86 -3.30 -8.29
N HIS A 103 6.04 -3.09 -9.31
CA HIS A 103 5.79 -4.11 -10.34
C HIS A 103 6.97 -4.13 -11.32
N ASN A 104 7.65 -5.27 -11.47
CA ASN A 104 8.70 -5.51 -12.46
C ASN A 104 10.06 -4.81 -12.27
N LEU A 105 10.47 -4.42 -11.06
CA LEU A 105 11.84 -3.97 -10.75
C LEU A 105 12.64 -4.97 -9.88
N ARG A 106 12.35 -6.26 -10.02
CA ARG A 106 13.04 -7.31 -9.25
C ARG A 106 14.54 -7.27 -9.51
N GLY A 107 15.34 -7.22 -8.44
CA GLY A 107 16.80 -7.35 -8.50
C GLY A 107 17.55 -6.05 -8.81
N TYR A 108 16.84 -4.92 -8.85
CA TYR A 108 17.46 -3.60 -8.83
C TYR A 108 17.47 -3.10 -7.38
N ASP A 109 18.67 -2.87 -6.84
CA ASP A 109 18.83 -2.19 -5.55
C ASP A 109 19.44 -0.82 -5.82
N ILE A 110 18.84 0.23 -5.26
CA ILE A 110 19.35 1.60 -5.37
C ILE A 110 19.65 2.08 -3.96
N GLY A 111 20.94 2.10 -3.59
CA GLY A 111 21.41 2.53 -2.27
C GLY A 111 20.71 1.78 -1.13
N CYS A 112 19.93 2.51 -0.34
CA CYS A 112 19.15 1.98 0.78
C CYS A 112 17.78 1.36 0.40
N MET A 113 17.37 1.34 -0.88
CA MET A 113 16.07 0.81 -1.31
C MET A 113 16.16 -0.63 -1.81
N ASP A 114 15.34 -1.51 -1.24
CA ASP A 114 15.14 -2.91 -1.65
C ASP A 114 13.87 -3.03 -2.48
N PHE A 115 14.00 -3.23 -3.79
CA PHE A 115 12.83 -3.36 -4.65
C PHE A 115 12.21 -4.75 -4.53
N ILE A 116 11.01 -4.78 -3.97
CA ILE A 116 10.19 -5.98 -3.79
C ILE A 116 9.20 -6.07 -4.93
N ASP A 117 9.29 -7.17 -5.67
CA ASP A 117 8.34 -7.48 -6.73
C ASP A 117 6.98 -7.86 -6.14
N SER A 118 6.00 -6.99 -6.36
CA SER A 118 4.61 -7.22 -5.98
C SER A 118 3.98 -8.43 -6.65
N LEU A 119 4.49 -8.88 -7.82
CA LEU A 119 3.99 -10.09 -8.49
C LEU A 119 4.24 -11.37 -7.67
N GLN A 120 5.21 -11.37 -6.74
CA GLN A 120 5.38 -12.47 -5.81
C GLN A 120 4.29 -12.52 -4.72
N PHE A 121 3.62 -11.40 -4.45
CA PHE A 121 2.52 -11.29 -3.48
C PHE A 121 1.14 -11.37 -4.15
N MET A 122 1.05 -11.03 -5.44
CA MET A 122 -0.16 -11.12 -6.26
C MET A 122 0.09 -11.97 -7.51
N SER A 123 0.48 -13.23 -7.33
CA SER A 123 0.70 -14.19 -8.43
C SER A 123 -0.60 -14.59 -9.17
N SER A 124 -1.74 -14.05 -8.75
CA SER A 124 -3.06 -14.38 -9.24
C SER A 124 -3.76 -13.15 -9.80
N SER A 125 -4.53 -13.31 -10.87
CA SER A 125 -5.34 -12.24 -11.45
C SER A 125 -6.24 -11.57 -10.40
N LEU A 126 -6.60 -10.30 -10.63
CA LEU A 126 -7.57 -9.58 -9.78
C LEU A 126 -8.86 -10.38 -9.59
N GLN A 127 -9.31 -11.08 -10.63
CA GLN A 127 -10.46 -11.98 -10.55
C GLN A 127 -10.25 -13.10 -9.52
N LYS A 128 -9.11 -13.81 -9.58
CA LYS A 128 -8.78 -14.88 -8.63
C LYS A 128 -8.58 -14.36 -7.20
N LEU A 129 -8.06 -13.14 -7.05
CA LEU A 129 -7.98 -12.47 -5.74
C LEU A 129 -9.38 -12.20 -5.19
N MET A 130 -10.28 -11.63 -5.99
CA MET A 130 -11.66 -11.32 -5.60
C MET A 130 -12.46 -12.58 -5.27
N GLU A 131 -12.32 -13.64 -6.07
CA GLU A 131 -12.91 -14.95 -5.76
C GLU A 131 -12.42 -15.52 -4.42
N ASN A 132 -11.13 -15.39 -4.11
CA ASN A 132 -10.58 -15.83 -2.83
C ASN A 132 -11.11 -15.01 -1.65
N LEU A 133 -11.36 -13.72 -1.85
CA LEU A 133 -11.98 -12.85 -0.86
C LEU A 133 -13.47 -13.18 -0.67
N ALA A 134 -14.20 -13.39 -1.77
CA ALA A 134 -15.60 -13.81 -1.77
C ALA A 134 -15.79 -15.15 -1.04
N LYS A 135 -14.93 -16.14 -1.31
CA LYS A 135 -14.93 -17.46 -0.63
C LYS A 135 -14.72 -17.36 0.88
N LYS A 136 -13.99 -16.34 1.35
CA LYS A 136 -13.71 -16.14 2.77
C LYS A 136 -14.84 -15.45 3.54
N GLY A 137 -15.87 -14.96 2.83
CA GLY A 137 -17.06 -14.32 3.39
C GLY A 137 -16.90 -12.81 3.59
N SER A 138 -17.99 -12.07 3.34
CA SER A 138 -18.09 -10.60 3.54
C SER A 138 -17.80 -10.18 4.98
N ASN A 139 -18.00 -11.07 5.95
CA ASN A 139 -17.69 -10.86 7.36
C ASN A 139 -16.21 -10.56 7.67
N LYS A 140 -15.27 -10.91 6.78
CA LYS A 140 -13.86 -10.53 6.92
C LYS A 140 -13.57 -9.10 6.47
N LEU A 141 -14.49 -8.46 5.75
CA LEU A 141 -14.36 -7.09 5.24
C LEU A 141 -15.20 -6.11 6.07
N ARG A 142 -15.22 -6.29 7.40
CA ARG A 142 -16.09 -5.56 8.34
C ARG A 142 -16.08 -4.04 8.16
N HIS A 143 -14.91 -3.48 7.85
CA HIS A 143 -14.78 -2.04 7.58
C HIS A 143 -15.45 -1.63 6.26
N MET A 144 -15.28 -2.40 5.19
CA MET A 144 -15.99 -2.14 3.94
C MET A 144 -17.50 -2.34 4.11
N THR A 145 -17.94 -3.36 4.86
CA THR A 145 -19.38 -3.65 5.05
C THR A 145 -20.05 -2.50 5.78
N SER A 146 -19.35 -1.93 6.77
CA SER A 146 -19.83 -0.78 7.52
C SER A 146 -19.92 0.51 6.69
N HIS A 147 -19.07 0.66 5.66
CA HIS A 147 -19.03 1.89 4.86
C HIS A 147 -19.91 1.82 3.60
N PHE A 148 -19.98 0.67 2.95
CA PHE A 148 -20.69 0.49 1.67
C PHE A 148 -22.00 -0.30 1.81
N GLY A 149 -22.26 -0.95 2.95
CA GLY A 149 -23.41 -1.83 3.12
C GLY A 149 -23.20 -3.22 2.51
N GLU A 150 -24.15 -4.14 2.74
CA GLU A 150 -24.05 -5.53 2.27
C GLU A 150 -24.27 -5.65 0.75
N GLU A 151 -25.10 -4.79 0.16
CA GLU A 151 -25.48 -4.85 -1.26
C GLU A 151 -24.30 -4.49 -2.18
N LEU A 152 -23.63 -3.36 -1.91
CA LEU A 152 -22.45 -2.92 -2.68
C LEU A 152 -21.23 -3.81 -2.48
N ILE A 153 -21.12 -4.50 -1.34
CA ILE A 153 -20.00 -5.43 -1.12
C ILE A 153 -19.97 -6.56 -2.13
N ASN A 154 -21.14 -7.08 -2.51
CA ASN A 154 -21.20 -8.17 -3.47
C ASN A 154 -20.74 -7.71 -4.85
N LEU A 155 -20.99 -6.45 -5.22
CA LEU A 155 -20.46 -5.83 -6.44
C LEU A 155 -18.94 -5.60 -6.35
N LEU A 156 -18.41 -5.23 -5.19
CA LEU A 156 -16.98 -4.99 -4.96
C LEU A 156 -16.15 -6.28 -4.90
N LEU A 157 -16.77 -7.41 -4.56
CA LEU A 157 -16.13 -8.73 -4.47
C LEU A 157 -16.03 -9.46 -5.82
N ARG A 158 -16.34 -8.78 -6.93
CA ARG A 158 -16.17 -9.28 -8.29
C ARG A 158 -15.42 -8.26 -9.13
N LYS A 159 -14.55 -8.75 -10.01
CA LYS A 159 -13.87 -7.90 -11.00
C LYS A 159 -14.93 -7.31 -11.95
N GLN A 160 -14.87 -6.00 -12.17
CA GLN A 160 -15.72 -5.34 -13.17
C GLN A 160 -15.21 -5.53 -14.59
N VAL A 161 -16.14 -5.50 -15.53
CA VAL A 161 -15.86 -5.45 -16.96
C VAL A 161 -15.57 -4.01 -17.35
N TYR A 162 -14.57 -3.82 -18.21
CA TYR A 162 -14.24 -2.51 -18.75
C TYR A 162 -13.95 -2.61 -20.25
N PRO A 163 -14.62 -1.83 -21.11
CA PRO A 163 -14.53 -1.97 -22.56
C PRO A 163 -13.38 -1.12 -23.13
N TYR A 164 -12.14 -1.58 -22.96
CA TYR A 164 -10.93 -0.82 -23.35
C TYR A 164 -10.91 -0.46 -24.84
N GLU A 165 -11.27 -1.41 -25.70
CA GLU A 165 -11.27 -1.28 -27.15
C GLU A 165 -12.39 -0.36 -27.66
N TYR A 166 -13.52 -0.32 -26.95
CA TYR A 166 -14.62 0.58 -27.28
C TYR A 166 -14.29 2.03 -26.94
N LEU A 167 -13.60 2.28 -25.81
CA LEU A 167 -13.29 3.61 -25.29
C LEU A 167 -12.12 4.29 -26.03
N ASP A 168 -12.33 4.55 -27.32
CA ASP A 168 -11.36 5.17 -28.24
C ASP A 168 -11.45 6.71 -28.32
N SER A 169 -12.43 7.32 -27.65
CA SER A 169 -12.71 8.74 -27.76
C SER A 169 -13.38 9.29 -26.50
N GLU A 170 -13.14 10.57 -26.20
CA GLU A 170 -13.71 11.25 -25.02
C GLU A 170 -15.24 11.28 -25.04
N ALA A 171 -15.86 11.34 -26.23
CA ALA A 171 -17.30 11.33 -26.39
C ALA A 171 -17.96 10.09 -25.79
N LYS A 172 -17.26 8.94 -25.80
CA LYS A 172 -17.78 7.67 -25.25
C LYS A 172 -17.75 7.61 -23.72
N TYR A 173 -16.97 8.47 -23.06
CA TYR A 173 -16.90 8.51 -21.59
C TYR A 173 -18.11 9.19 -20.94
N VAL A 174 -18.86 9.99 -21.71
CA VAL A 174 -20.09 10.65 -21.22
C VAL A 174 -21.36 9.85 -21.54
N GLU A 175 -21.22 8.71 -22.21
CA GLU A 175 -22.35 7.83 -22.51
C GLU A 175 -22.88 7.19 -21.21
N PRO A 176 -24.21 7.24 -20.95
CA PRO A 176 -24.78 6.80 -19.68
C PRO A 176 -24.97 5.27 -19.61
N GLN A 177 -24.70 4.54 -20.69
CA GLN A 177 -24.96 3.11 -20.79
C GLN A 177 -23.72 2.39 -21.29
N LEU A 178 -23.58 1.13 -20.88
CA LEU A 178 -22.54 0.25 -21.42
C LEU A 178 -22.74 0.02 -22.92
N PRO A 179 -21.65 -0.12 -23.68
CA PRO A 179 -21.74 -0.50 -25.08
C PRO A 179 -22.34 -1.91 -25.23
N PRO A 180 -22.85 -2.25 -26.43
CA PRO A 180 -23.31 -3.60 -26.73
C PRO A 180 -22.27 -4.67 -26.36
N ILE A 181 -22.73 -5.86 -25.97
CA ILE A 181 -21.85 -6.94 -25.51
C ILE A 181 -20.81 -7.34 -26.58
N GLU A 182 -21.19 -7.29 -27.86
CA GLU A 182 -20.31 -7.54 -29.00
C GLU A 182 -19.12 -6.57 -29.10
N ASP A 183 -19.28 -5.34 -28.58
CA ASP A 183 -18.24 -4.31 -28.61
C ASP A 183 -17.30 -4.39 -27.39
N ILE A 184 -17.60 -5.28 -26.44
CA ILE A 184 -16.73 -5.55 -25.27
C ILE A 184 -15.84 -6.76 -25.57
N TYR A 185 -14.83 -6.52 -26.40
CA TYR A 185 -13.81 -7.48 -26.79
C TYR A 185 -12.45 -7.06 -26.28
N SER A 186 -11.68 -7.96 -25.66
CA SER A 186 -10.30 -7.66 -25.28
C SER A 186 -9.30 -8.30 -26.23
N THR A 187 -8.52 -7.46 -26.92
CA THR A 187 -7.39 -7.88 -27.77
C THR A 187 -6.29 -8.60 -26.99
N LEU A 188 -6.16 -8.32 -25.69
CA LEU A 188 -5.18 -8.96 -24.82
C LEU A 188 -5.52 -10.43 -24.53
N SER A 189 -6.80 -10.75 -24.29
CA SER A 189 -7.24 -12.14 -24.08
C SER A 189 -7.67 -12.83 -25.37
N GLY A 190 -7.95 -12.08 -26.43
CA GLY A 190 -8.46 -12.61 -27.70
C GLY A 190 -9.94 -12.98 -27.67
N ASP A 191 -10.66 -12.64 -26.59
CA ASP A 191 -12.01 -13.08 -26.29
C ASP A 191 -12.89 -11.91 -25.81
N GLY A 192 -14.20 -12.03 -26.07
CA GLY A 192 -15.23 -11.17 -25.48
C GLY A 192 -15.62 -11.60 -24.06
N ILE A 193 -16.60 -10.91 -23.48
CA ILE A 193 -17.11 -11.22 -22.14
C ILE A 193 -18.27 -12.21 -22.16
N THR A 194 -18.56 -12.82 -21.01
CA THR A 194 -19.75 -13.67 -20.86
C THR A 194 -21.02 -12.84 -20.63
N THR A 195 -22.19 -13.38 -20.98
CA THR A 195 -23.47 -12.73 -20.69
C THR A 195 -23.68 -12.49 -19.19
N LEU A 196 -23.12 -13.34 -18.32
CA LEU A 196 -23.17 -13.16 -16.87
C LEU A 196 -22.28 -12.01 -16.38
N ASP A 197 -21.17 -11.73 -17.06
CA ASP A 197 -20.31 -10.58 -16.78
C ASP A 197 -20.96 -9.29 -17.27
N TYR A 198 -21.59 -9.32 -18.46
CA TYR A 198 -22.32 -8.17 -19.00
C TYR A 198 -23.52 -7.78 -18.13
N ALA A 199 -24.34 -8.77 -17.75
CA ALA A 199 -25.47 -8.54 -16.84
C ALA A 199 -25.01 -7.96 -15.51
N HIS A 200 -23.88 -8.41 -14.96
CA HIS A 200 -23.33 -7.84 -13.74
C HIS A 200 -22.89 -6.38 -13.92
N ALA A 201 -22.19 -6.07 -15.02
CA ALA A 201 -21.71 -4.72 -15.31
C ALA A 201 -22.86 -3.70 -15.43
N GLN A 202 -24.05 -4.12 -15.85
CA GLN A 202 -25.25 -3.26 -15.94
C GLN A 202 -25.82 -2.82 -14.58
N HIS A 203 -25.44 -3.47 -13.48
CA HIS A 203 -25.98 -3.20 -12.14
C HIS A 203 -25.03 -2.35 -11.26
N VAL A 204 -24.01 -1.74 -11.87
CA VAL A 204 -22.91 -1.03 -11.18
C VAL A 204 -22.99 0.47 -11.49
#